data_AF-A0A3D5MH37-F1
#
_entry.id   AF-A0A3D5MH37-F1
#
_cell.length_a   1.000
_cell.length_b   1.000
_cell.length_c   1.000
_cell.angle_alpha   90.00
_cell.angle_beta   90.00
_cell.angle_gamma   90.00
#
_symmetry.space_group_name_H-M   'P 1'
#
loop_
_entity.id
_entity.type
_entity.pdbx_description
1 polymer ?
#
loop_
_entity_poly.entity_id
_entity_poly.type
_entity_poly.pdbx_seq_one_letter_code
_entity_poly.pdbx_strand_id
1 'polypeptide(L)' 'AHGRLAAGLEDGRVWWADPAGRGLQFVKQDKGAPITALAMSSGAARIAWADEDGHAGVASL' A
#
# COMPACT_ATOMS: atom_id res chain seq x y z
N ALA A 1 -7.41 18.31 2.65
CA ALA A 1 -7.18 16.86 2.72
C ALA A 1 -6.07 16.63 3.74
N HIS A 2 -6.33 15.83 4.77
CA HIS A 2 -5.24 15.33 5.61
C HIS A 2 -4.48 14.29 4.77
N GLY A 3 -3.15 14.27 4.84
CA GLY A 3 -2.35 13.43 3.95
C GLY A 3 -2.70 11.94 4.10
N ARG A 4 -2.81 11.21 2.99
CA ARG A 4 -2.93 9.76 3.01
C ARG A 4 -1.54 9.13 3.16
N LEU A 5 -1.48 8.02 3.89
CA LEU A 5 -0.27 7.23 4.06
C LEU A 5 -0.50 5.81 3.55
N ALA A 6 0.57 5.17 3.12
CA ALA A 6 0.57 3.76 2.76
C ALA A 6 1.85 3.10 3.27
N ALA A 7 1.78 1.80 3.52
CA ALA A 7 2.96 1.01 3.84
C ALA A 7 2.86 -0.38 3.23
N GLY A 8 4.02 -0.89 2.84
CA GLY A 8 4.27 -2.31 2.62
C GLY A 8 4.93 -2.91 3.86
N LEU A 9 4.58 -4.15 4.18
CA LEU A 9 5.07 -4.86 5.37
C LEU A 9 6.03 -5.98 5.00
N GLU A 10 6.85 -6.40 5.96
CA GLU A 10 7.74 -7.57 5.83
C GLU A 10 6.99 -8.89 5.63
N ASP A 11 5.69 -8.94 5.97
CA ASP A 11 4.85 -10.12 5.71
C ASP A 11 4.09 -10.05 4.37
N GLY A 12 4.47 -9.11 3.50
CA GLY A 12 3.95 -8.99 2.13
C GLY A 12 2.59 -8.33 2.03
N ARG A 13 2.03 -7.81 3.13
CA ARG A 13 0.77 -7.04 3.08
C ARG A 13 1.03 -5.58 2.74
N VAL A 14 0.04 -4.95 2.11
CA VAL A 14 0.03 -3.52 1.78
C VAL A 14 -1.24 -2.89 2.31
N TRP A 15 -1.13 -1.74 2.96
CA TRP A 15 -2.27 -0.99 3.46
C TRP A 15 -2.16 0.51 3.18
N TRP A 16 -3.29 1.20 3.31
CA TRP A 16 -3.36 2.66 3.31
C TRP A 16 -4.30 3.18 4.40
N ALA A 17 -4.14 4.45 4.78
CA ALA A 17 -4.99 5.13 5.76
C ALA A 17 -5.14 6.63 5.45
N ASP A 18 -6.25 7.21 5.90
CA ASP A 18 -6.41 8.66 6.09
C ASP A 18 -6.48 8.90 7.61
N PRO A 19 -5.39 9.31 8.27
CA PRO A 19 -5.33 9.40 9.73
C PRO A 19 -6.43 10.27 10.35
N ALA A 20 -6.99 11.22 9.60
CA ALA A 20 -8.03 12.11 10.09
C ALA A 20 -9.46 11.62 9.81
N GLY A 21 -9.65 10.60 8.98
CA GLY A 21 -10.99 10.20 8.52
C GLY A 21 -11.24 8.70 8.40
N ARG A 22 -10.22 7.90 8.09
CA ARG A 22 -10.37 6.46 7.84
C ARG A 22 -9.16 5.69 8.35
N GLY A 23 -9.44 4.73 9.23
CA GLY A 23 -8.43 3.80 9.71
C GLY A 23 -7.83 2.94 8.60
N LEU A 24 -6.96 2.01 8.99
CA LEU A 24 -6.20 1.16 8.08
C LEU A 24 -7.10 0.33 7.14
N GLN A 25 -6.71 0.26 5.88
CA GLN A 25 -7.38 -0.51 4.82
C GLN A 25 -6.37 -1.29 4.00
N PHE A 26 -6.60 -2.58 3.77
CA PHE A 26 -5.68 -3.39 2.98
C PHE A 26 -5.89 -3.18 1.49
N VAL A 27 -4.77 -2.99 0.78
CA VAL A 27 -4.64 -3.13 -0.68
C VAL A 27 -4.29 -4.56 -1.04
N LYS A 28 -3.42 -5.19 -0.25
CA LYS A 28 -3.07 -6.61 -0.31
C LYS A 28 -3.10 -7.17 1.11
N GLN A 29 -4.02 -8.10 1.36
CA GLN A 29 -4.24 -8.67 2.70
C GLN A 29 -3.55 -10.03 2.88
N ASP A 30 -3.33 -10.76 1.80
CA ASP A 30 -2.64 -12.05 1.84
C ASP A 30 -1.16 -11.85 2.19
N LYS A 31 -0.64 -12.75 3.02
CA LYS A 31 0.80 -12.77 3.35
C LYS A 31 1.62 -13.26 2.17
N GLY A 32 2.90 -12.90 2.16
CA GLY A 32 3.86 -13.31 1.13
C GLY A 32 5.25 -12.75 1.41
N ALA A 33 6.05 -12.64 0.35
CA ALA A 33 7.37 -12.03 0.42
C ALA A 33 7.31 -10.56 0.88
N PRO A 34 8.37 -10.05 1.54
CA PRO A 34 8.45 -8.65 1.97
C PRO A 34 8.20 -7.67 0.84
N ILE A 35 7.46 -6.59 1.13
CA ILE A 35 7.30 -5.48 0.18
C ILE A 35 8.58 -4.64 0.19
N THR A 36 9.23 -4.49 -0.96
CA THR A 36 10.49 -3.73 -1.11
C THR A 36 10.35 -2.41 -1.83
N ALA A 37 9.27 -2.22 -2.58
CA ALA A 37 8.98 -0.95 -3.25
C ALA A 37 7.53 -0.54 -3.05
N LEU A 38 7.31 0.74 -2.80
CA LEU A 38 6.00 1.35 -2.64
C LEU A 38 5.99 2.75 -3.23
N ALA A 39 4.98 3.05 -4.06
CA ALA A 39 4.77 4.38 -4.61
C ALA A 39 3.29 4.76 -4.57
N MET A 40 3.01 6.05 -4.39
CA MET A 40 1.67 6.62 -4.40
C MET A 40 1.58 7.67 -5.52
N SER A 41 0.46 7.66 -6.26
CA SER A 41 0.25 8.67 -7.30
C SER A 41 0.11 10.07 -6.71
N SER A 42 0.34 11.10 -7.54
CA SER A 42 -0.11 12.45 -7.21
C SER A 42 -1.60 12.43 -6.87
N GLY A 43 -1.99 13.14 -5.80
CA GLY A 43 -3.36 13.13 -5.28
C GLY A 43 -3.79 11.88 -4.52
N ALA A 44 -2.91 10.90 -4.30
CA ALA A 44 -3.18 9.71 -3.48
C ALA A 44 -4.39 8.87 -3.93
N ALA A 45 -4.57 8.75 -5.26
CA ALA A 45 -5.66 7.99 -5.87
C ALA A 45 -5.27 6.54 -6.21
N ARG A 46 -3.97 6.26 -6.36
CA ARG A 46 -3.44 4.92 -6.65
C ARG A 46 -2.19 4.61 -5.84
N ILE A 47 -2.00 3.33 -5.54
CA ILE A 47 -0.78 2.77 -4.93
C ILE A 47 -0.21 1.71 -5.86
N ALA A 48 1.11 1.74 -6.09
CA ALA A 48 1.88 0.68 -6.70
C ALA A 48 2.80 0.02 -5.64
N TRP A 49 2.97 -1.30 -5.72
CA TRP A 49 3.81 -2.08 -4.82
C TRP A 49 4.56 -3.18 -5.58
N ALA A 50 5.70 -3.62 -5.03
CA ALA A 50 6.43 -4.80 -5.47
C ALA A 50 7.06 -5.54 -4.28
N ASP A 51 7.16 -6.87 -4.37
CA ASP A 51 7.77 -7.74 -3.37
C ASP A 51 9.11 -8.35 -3.80
N GLU A 52 9.83 -8.99 -2.87
CA GLU A 52 11.15 -9.62 -3.12
C GLU A 52 11.12 -10.78 -4.11
N ASP A 53 9.98 -11.44 -4.28
CA ASP A 53 9.80 -12.54 -5.25
C ASP A 53 9.54 -12.02 -6.67
N GLY A 54 9.44 -10.69 -6.84
CA GLY A 54 9.22 -10.04 -8.12
C GLY A 54 7.74 -9.90 -8.51
N HIS A 55 6.80 -10.16 -7.60
CA HIS A 55 5.40 -9.82 -7.85
C HIS A 55 5.16 -8.32 -7.64
N ALA A 56 4.21 -7.77 -8.39
CA ALA A 56 3.86 -6.37 -8.30
C ALA A 56 2.38 -6.15 -8.61
N GLY A 57 1.85 -5.00 -8.18
CA GLY A 57 0.48 -4.62 -8.44
C GLY A 57 0.22 -3.12 -8.30
N VAL A 58 -0.93 -2.68 -8.83
CA VAL A 58 -1.44 -1.32 -8.69
C VAL A 58 -2.90 -1.37 -8.26
N ALA A 59 -3.29 -0.54 -7.29
CA ALA A 59 -4.67 -0.45 -6.79
C ALA A 59 -5.17 0.99 -6.70
N SER A 60 -6.48 1.19 -6.85
CA SER A 60 -7.18 2.45 -6.64
C SER A 60 -7.73 2.55 -5.20
N LEU A 61 -7.81 3.77 -4.63
CA LEU A 61 -8.14 4.03 -3.21
C LEU A 61 -9.49 4.72 -2.96
#